data_AF-A0A7S2G8M9-F1
#
_entry.id   AF-A0A7S2G8M9-F1
#
_cell.length_a   1.000
_cell.length_b   1.000
_cell.length_c   1.000
_cell.angle_alpha   90.00
_cell.angle_beta   90.00
_cell.angle_gamma   90.00
#
_symmetry.space_group_name_H-M   'P 1'
#
loop_
_entity.id
_entity.type
_entity.pdbx_description
1 polymer ?
#
loop_
_entity_poly.entity_id
_entity_poly.type
_entity_poly.pdbx_seq_one_letter_code
_entity_poly.pdbx_strand_id
1 'polypeptide(L)'
;RRAKRPEPMDFYEVLGVPRNASQAELKRAYRQLALKYHPDKNSDPEAVQIFLDVQKAYQVLSDEALRRKYDAGQPNVAEEAGQQQMKPMRFRVVERDRERGIAKVWYYDPNTGEEGFLEMEIE
;
A
#
# COMPACT_ATOMS: atom_id res chain seq x y z
N ARG A 1 5.04 -24.23 2.64
CA ARG A 1 4.03 -24.14 1.57
C ARG A 1 4.47 -23.01 0.65
N ARG A 2 4.87 -23.30 -0.60
CA ARG A 2 5.35 -22.27 -1.54
C ARG A 2 4.26 -21.21 -1.71
N ALA A 3 4.58 -19.95 -1.40
CA ALA A 3 3.69 -18.82 -1.60
C ALA A 3 3.29 -18.82 -3.08
N LYS A 4 2.01 -19.10 -3.33
CA LYS A 4 1.42 -19.16 -4.65
C LYS A 4 1.48 -17.74 -5.20
N ARG A 5 2.43 -17.45 -6.09
CA ARG A 5 2.39 -16.26 -6.94
C ARG A 5 1.16 -16.41 -7.85
N PRO A 6 0.12 -15.57 -7.72
CA PRO A 6 -0.99 -15.59 -8.64
C PRO A 6 -0.74 -14.57 -9.77
N GLU A 7 -0.67 -15.08 -11.00
CA GLU A 7 -0.95 -14.32 -12.22
C GLU A 7 -2.46 -14.02 -12.30
N PRO A 8 -2.91 -12.99 -13.03
CA PRO A 8 -2.50 -11.59 -12.95
C PRO A 8 -3.12 -10.96 -11.70
N MET A 9 -2.27 -10.49 -10.77
CA MET A 9 -2.66 -10.00 -9.45
C MET A 9 -3.85 -9.04 -9.47
N ASP A 10 -5.00 -9.50 -8.96
CA ASP A 10 -6.11 -8.64 -8.61
C ASP A 10 -5.60 -7.53 -7.66
N PHE A 11 -5.81 -6.25 -8.00
CA PHE A 11 -5.31 -5.14 -7.17
C PHE A 11 -5.86 -5.19 -5.74
N TYR A 12 -7.08 -5.72 -5.59
CA TYR A 12 -7.71 -5.98 -4.31
C TYR A 12 -6.96 -7.03 -3.48
N GLU A 13 -6.48 -8.11 -4.11
CA GLU A 13 -5.69 -9.15 -3.43
C GLU A 13 -4.30 -8.64 -3.04
N VAL A 14 -3.68 -7.82 -3.88
CA VAL A 14 -2.38 -7.19 -3.56
C VAL A 14 -2.47 -6.32 -2.30
N LEU A 15 -3.55 -5.55 -2.18
CA LEU A 15 -3.82 -4.75 -0.98
C LEU A 15 -4.36 -5.59 0.19
N GLY A 16 -4.77 -6.83 -0.03
CA GLY A 16 -5.40 -7.68 0.98
C GLY A 16 -6.77 -7.15 1.43
N VAL A 17 -7.48 -6.47 0.54
CA VAL A 17 -8.77 -5.82 0.80
C VAL A 17 -9.87 -6.45 -0.06
N PRO A 18 -11.12 -6.48 0.41
CA PRO A 18 -12.22 -7.01 -0.38
C PRO A 18 -12.59 -6.06 -1.53
N ARG A 19 -13.25 -6.58 -2.58
CA ARG A 19 -13.68 -5.78 -3.74
C ARG A 19 -14.68 -4.66 -3.41
N ASN A 20 -15.38 -4.78 -2.29
CA ASN A 20 -16.29 -3.76 -1.77
C ASN A 20 -15.59 -2.76 -0.83
N ALA A 21 -14.26 -2.82 -0.69
CA ALA A 21 -13.51 -1.96 0.20
C ALA A 21 -13.74 -0.48 -0.13
N SER A 22 -13.92 0.30 0.94
CA SER A 22 -14.03 1.76 0.84
C SER A 22 -12.67 2.39 0.59
N GLN A 23 -12.65 3.61 0.04
CA GLN A 23 -11.41 4.38 -0.15
C GLN A 23 -10.59 4.50 1.14
N ALA A 24 -11.26 4.64 2.29
CA ALA A 24 -10.60 4.68 3.60
C ALA A 24 -9.88 3.36 3.95
N GLU A 25 -10.46 2.21 3.59
CA GLU A 25 -9.86 0.90 3.80
C GLU A 25 -8.68 0.67 2.86
N LEU A 26 -8.81 1.04 1.59
CA LEU A 26 -7.70 1.02 0.62
C LEU A 26 -6.50 1.82 1.14
N LYS A 27 -6.75 3.06 1.58
CA LYS A 27 -5.73 3.93 2.19
C LYS A 27 -5.09 3.30 3.43
N ARG A 28 -5.89 2.68 4.29
CA ARG A 28 -5.39 2.06 5.53
C ARG A 28 -4.51 0.84 5.23
N ALA A 29 -4.97 -0.05 4.34
CA ALA A 29 -4.22 -1.23 3.92
C ALA A 29 -2.92 -0.84 3.21
N TYR A 30 -2.98 0.13 2.29
CA TYR A 30 -1.81 0.68 1.62
C TYR A 30 -0.77 1.19 2.62
N ARG A 31 -1.18 2.00 3.61
CA ARG A 31 -0.30 2.52 4.66
C ARG A 31 0.38 1.42 5.49
N GLN A 32 -0.37 0.39 5.87
CA GLN A 32 0.18 -0.74 6.63
C GLN A 32 1.18 -1.57 5.81
N LEU A 33 0.86 -1.85 4.55
CA LEU A 33 1.74 -2.59 3.64
C LEU A 33 2.98 -1.77 3.26
N ALA A 34 2.83 -0.47 3.03
CA ALA A 34 3.93 0.45 2.76
C ALA A 34 4.92 0.50 3.93
N LEU A 35 4.45 0.48 5.17
CA LEU A 35 5.30 0.39 6.36
C LEU A 35 6.00 -0.98 6.47
N LYS A 36 5.28 -2.06 6.15
CA LYS A 36 5.79 -3.44 6.25
C LYS A 36 6.87 -3.76 5.23
N TYR A 37 6.67 -3.34 3.99
CA TYR A 37 7.58 -3.57 2.86
C TYR A 37 8.42 -2.32 2.53
N HIS A 38 8.57 -1.40 3.48
CA HIS A 38 9.27 -0.15 3.24
C HIS A 38 10.76 -0.40 2.89
N PRO A 39 11.30 0.23 1.84
CA PRO A 39 12.69 0.03 1.41
C PRO A 39 13.74 0.45 2.45
N ASP A 40 13.38 1.36 3.37
CA ASP A 40 14.28 1.79 4.47
C ASP A 40 14.47 0.69 5.53
N LYS A 41 13.46 -0.17 5.71
CA LYS A 41 13.50 -1.24 6.73
C LYS A 41 13.82 -2.61 6.12
N ASN A 42 13.41 -2.84 4.87
CA ASN A 42 13.69 -4.04 4.11
C ASN A 42 14.45 -3.68 2.84
N SER A 43 15.73 -4.08 2.76
CA SER A 43 16.57 -3.90 1.57
C SER A 43 16.42 -5.03 0.55
N ASP A 44 15.50 -5.99 0.78
CA ASP A 44 15.26 -7.09 -0.12
C ASP A 44 14.61 -6.62 -1.43
N PRO A 45 15.10 -7.10 -2.59
CA PRO A 45 14.52 -6.76 -3.89
C PRO A 45 13.06 -7.25 -4.02
N GLU A 46 12.70 -8.33 -3.33
CA GLU A 46 11.30 -8.80 -3.27
C GLU A 46 10.40 -7.81 -2.52
N ALA A 47 10.87 -7.18 -1.43
CA ALA A 47 10.08 -6.19 -0.70
C ALA A 47 9.83 -4.94 -1.55
N VAL A 48 10.85 -4.50 -2.31
CA VAL A 48 10.72 -3.41 -3.28
C VAL A 48 9.66 -3.75 -4.34
N GLN A 49 9.69 -4.98 -4.87
CA GLN A 49 8.70 -5.39 -5.87
C GLN A 49 7.27 -5.40 -5.31
N ILE A 50 7.09 -5.97 -4.11
CA ILE A 50 5.79 -5.99 -3.43
C ILE A 50 5.30 -4.57 -3.17
N PHE A 51 6.18 -3.66 -2.75
CA PHE A 51 5.85 -2.25 -2.53
C PHE A 51 5.35 -1.59 -3.83
N LEU A 52 6.05 -1.82 -4.94
CA LEU A 52 5.64 -1.30 -6.26
C LEU A 52 4.28 -1.86 -6.70
N ASP A 53 4.03 -3.15 -6.46
CA ASP A 53 2.74 -3.76 -6.80
C ASP A 53 1.60 -3.19 -5.95
N VAL A 54 1.83 -3.01 -4.65
CA VAL A 54 0.91 -2.37 -3.69
C VAL A 54 0.60 -0.93 -4.10
N GLN A 55 1.60 -0.19 -4.54
CA GLN A 55 1.46 1.18 -5.02
C GLN A 55 0.61 1.27 -6.29
N LYS A 56 0.88 0.40 -7.29
CA LYS A 56 0.09 0.33 -8.52
C LYS A 56 -1.37 -0.03 -8.23
N ALA A 57 -1.60 -1.00 -7.35
CA ALA A 57 -2.94 -1.39 -6.93
C ALA A 57 -3.69 -0.22 -6.29
N TYR A 58 -3.04 0.50 -5.38
CA TYR A 58 -3.62 1.65 -4.74
C TYR A 58 -3.90 2.79 -5.74
N GLN A 59 -3.02 3.10 -6.69
CA GLN A 59 -3.27 4.16 -7.68
C GLN A 59 -4.53 3.90 -8.51
N VAL A 60 -4.71 2.66 -9.00
CA VAL A 60 -5.89 2.30 -9.81
C VAL A 60 -7.15 2.29 -8.96
N LEU A 61 -7.10 1.73 -7.74
CA LEU A 61 -8.28 1.59 -6.89
C LEU A 61 -8.64 2.90 -6.15
N SER A 62 -7.68 3.80 -5.96
CA SER A 62 -7.88 5.09 -5.28
C SER A 62 -8.70 6.06 -6.13
N ASP A 63 -8.64 5.95 -7.45
CA ASP A 63 -9.41 6.79 -8.37
C ASP A 63 -10.67 6.03 -8.80
N GLU A 64 -11.85 6.60 -8.55
CA GLU A 64 -13.12 5.96 -8.90
C GLU A 64 -13.28 5.73 -10.41
N ALA A 65 -12.74 6.62 -11.25
CA ALA A 65 -12.77 6.44 -12.70
C ALA A 65 -11.88 5.26 -13.11
N LEU A 66 -10.63 5.20 -12.61
CA LEU A 66 -9.71 4.09 -12.91
C LEU A 66 -10.23 2.76 -12.36
N ARG A 67 -10.76 2.74 -11.13
CA ARG A 67 -11.42 1.57 -10.54
C ARG A 67 -12.57 1.09 -11.39
N ARG A 68 -13.45 1.97 -11.85
CA ARG A 68 -14.57 1.60 -12.72
C ARG A 68 -14.10 1.00 -14.04
N LYS A 69 -13.03 1.55 -14.64
CA LYS A 69 -12.43 0.98 -15.85
C LYS A 69 -11.83 -0.41 -15.59
N TYR A 70 -11.17 -0.58 -14.44
CA TYR A 70 -10.60 -1.86 -14.01
C TYR A 70 -11.69 -2.92 -13.80
N ASP A 71 -12.76 -2.58 -13.06
CA ASP A 71 -13.93 -3.43 -12.84
C ASP A 71 -14.69 -3.72 -14.15
N ALA A 72 -14.64 -2.82 -15.14
CA ALA A 72 -15.18 -3.04 -16.48
C ALA A 72 -14.29 -3.93 -17.38
N GLY A 73 -13.14 -4.40 -16.89
CA GLY A 73 -12.20 -5.25 -17.62
C GLY A 73 -11.43 -4.53 -18.72
N GLN A 74 -11.31 -3.19 -18.64
CA GLN A 74 -10.51 -2.47 -19.63
C GLN A 74 -9.02 -2.80 -19.46
N PRO A 75 -8.34 -3.23 -20.54
CA PRO A 75 -6.90 -3.35 -20.51
C PRO A 75 -6.26 -1.95 -20.36
N ASN A 76 -5.09 -1.89 -19.74
CA ASN A 76 -4.23 -0.69 -19.61
C ASN A 76 -4.69 0.39 -18.60
N VAL A 77 -5.65 0.10 -17.73
CA VAL A 77 -6.02 1.02 -16.64
C VAL A 77 -4.86 1.38 -15.70
N ALA A 78 -3.93 0.43 -15.51
CA ALA A 78 -2.71 0.64 -14.76
C ALA A 78 -1.69 1.53 -15.49
N GLU A 79 -1.70 1.53 -16.83
CA GLU A 79 -0.86 2.45 -17.61
C GLU A 79 -1.48 3.86 -17.64
N GLU A 80 -2.81 3.96 -17.69
CA GLU A 80 -3.54 5.23 -17.58
C GLU A 80 -3.40 5.89 -16.20
N ALA A 81 -3.26 5.09 -15.12
CA ALA A 81 -2.91 5.59 -13.80
C ALA A 81 -1.56 6.33 -13.78
N GLY A 82 -0.76 6.17 -14.85
CA GLY A 82 0.51 6.83 -15.05
C GLY A 82 1.66 6.13 -14.32
N GLN A 83 2.84 6.12 -14.94
CA GLN A 83 4.10 5.70 -14.30
C GLN A 83 4.59 6.74 -13.28
N GLN A 84 3.68 7.33 -12.50
CA GLN A 84 4.05 8.27 -11.47
C GLN A 84 4.90 7.51 -10.47
N GLN A 85 6.21 7.75 -10.50
CA GLN A 85 7.17 7.27 -9.53
C GLN A 85 6.78 7.91 -8.20
N MET A 86 5.80 7.31 -7.50
CA MET A 86 5.38 7.81 -6.21
C MET A 86 6.58 7.72 -5.30
N LYS A 87 6.88 8.84 -4.66
CA LYS A 87 7.97 8.87 -3.69
C LYS A 87 7.56 7.98 -2.52
N PRO A 88 8.49 7.20 -1.95
CA PRO A 88 8.18 6.36 -0.80
C PRO A 88 7.65 7.24 0.36
N MET A 89 6.63 6.74 1.05
CA MET A 89 6.14 7.38 2.28
C MET A 89 7.26 7.48 3.30
N ARG A 90 7.30 8.57 4.04
CA ARG A 90 8.30 8.75 5.09
C ARG A 90 7.70 8.29 6.41
N PHE A 91 8.31 7.29 7.03
CA PHE A 91 7.87 6.76 8.33
C PHE A 91 8.86 7.15 9.42
N ARG A 92 8.36 7.55 10.59
CA ARG A 92 9.16 7.86 11.76
C ARG A 92 8.47 7.34 13.01
N VAL A 93 9.13 6.45 13.74
CA VAL A 93 8.62 6.00 15.05
C VAL A 93 8.71 7.17 16.03
N VAL A 94 7.56 7.59 16.57
CA VAL A 94 7.46 8.72 17.52
C VAL A 94 7.34 8.23 18.96
N GLU A 95 6.68 7.11 19.18
CA GLU A 95 6.46 6.54 20.52
C GLU A 95 6.53 5.02 20.44
N ARG A 96 7.05 4.37 21.49
CA ARG A 96 7.10 2.90 21.61
C ARG A 96 6.55 2.53 22.97
N ASP A 97 5.33 2.03 22.98
CA ASP A 97 4.68 1.52 24.17
C ASP A 97 5.03 0.02 24.31
N ARG A 98 5.96 -0.26 25.22
CA ARG A 98 6.44 -1.63 25.48
C ARG A 98 5.44 -2.46 26.29
N GLU A 99 4.51 -1.83 27.01
CA GLU A 99 3.49 -2.55 27.78
C GLU A 99 2.39 -3.08 26.86
N ARG A 100 1.99 -2.27 25.88
CA ARG A 100 0.95 -2.62 24.92
C ARG A 100 1.49 -3.33 23.69
N GLY A 101 2.80 -3.43 23.55
CA GLY A 101 3.44 -4.00 22.35
C GLY A 101 3.09 -3.22 21.10
N ILE A 102 2.89 -1.90 21.21
CA ILE A 102 2.56 -1.03 20.08
C ILE A 102 3.54 0.14 19.99
N ALA A 103 3.97 0.45 18.77
CA ALA A 103 4.69 1.67 18.46
C ALA A 103 3.80 2.61 17.66
N LYS A 104 3.81 3.89 18.05
CA LYS A 104 3.19 4.96 17.27
C LYS A 104 4.20 5.45 16.24
N VAL A 105 3.82 5.37 14.98
CA VAL A 105 4.63 5.76 13.83
C VAL A 105 3.96 6.93 13.15
N TRP A 106 4.61 8.08 13.11
CA TRP A 106 4.21 9.16 12.24
C TRP A 106 4.57 8.82 10.79
N TYR A 107 3.68 9.10 9.85
CA TYR A 107 3.91 8.94 8.43
C TYR A 107 3.62 10.23 7.67
N TYR A 108 4.30 10.40 6.54
CA TYR A 108 4.03 11.45 5.56
C TYR A 108 4.06 10.87 4.15
N ASP A 109 2.97 11.10 3.41
CA ASP A 109 2.86 10.76 2.00
C ASP A 109 3.20 11.99 1.15
N PRO A 110 4.38 12.03 0.50
CA PRO A 110 4.76 13.14 -0.37
C PRO A 110 3.93 13.25 -1.66
N ASN A 111 3.12 12.23 -2.00
CA ASN A 111 2.34 12.19 -3.23
C ASN A 111 0.96 12.82 -3.02
N THR A 112 0.34 12.60 -1.86
CA THR A 112 -0.95 13.19 -1.50
C THR A 112 -0.82 14.41 -0.57
N GLY A 113 0.34 14.59 0.07
CA GLY A 113 0.53 15.58 1.13
C GLY A 113 -0.11 15.19 2.46
N GLU A 114 -0.59 13.95 2.60
CA GLU A 114 -1.23 13.47 3.83
C GLU A 114 -0.18 13.05 4.86
N GLU A 115 -0.27 13.59 6.08
CA GLU A 115 0.44 13.07 7.25
C GLU A 115 -0.50 12.47 8.28
N GLY A 116 0.01 11.60 9.13
CA GLY A 116 -0.77 11.00 10.20
C GLY A 116 0.03 10.06 11.08
N PHE A 117 -0.68 9.30 11.91
CA PHE A 117 -0.07 8.30 12.80
C PHE A 117 -0.64 6.91 12.51
N LEU A 118 0.25 5.92 12.53
CA LEU A 118 -0.06 4.50 12.45
C LEU A 118 0.41 3.84 13.74
N GLU A 119 -0.46 3.05 14.35
CA GLU A 119 -0.07 2.14 15.42
C GLU A 119 0.43 0.86 14.76
N MET A 120 1.67 0.48 15.07
CA MET A 120 2.26 -0.78 14.63
C MET A 120 2.45 -1.67 15.85
N GLU A 121 2.02 -2.92 15.79
CA GLU A 121 2.40 -3.89 16.81
C GLU A 121 3.89 -4.22 16.67
N ILE A 122 4.61 -4.14 17.78
CA ILE A 122 6.00 -4.55 17.93
C ILE A 122 5.98 -5.88 18.67
N GLU A 123 6.16 -6.96 17.90
CA GLU A 123 6.37 -8.33 18.39
C GLU A 123 7.73 -8.46 19.11
#